data_AF-A0A962Z0T4-F1
#
_entry.id   AF-A0A962Z0T4-F1
#
_cell.length_a   1.000
_cell.length_b   1.000
_cell.length_c   1.000
_cell.angle_alpha   90.00
_cell.angle_beta   90.00
_cell.angle_gamma   90.00
#
_symmetry.space_group_name_H-M   'P 1'
#
loop_
_entity.id
_entity.type
_entity.pdbx_description
1 polymer ?
#
loop_
_entity_poly.entity_id
_entity_poly.type
_entity_poly.pdbx_seq_one_letter_code
_entity_poly.pdbx_strand_id
1 'polypeptide(L)'
;VVEGLVDAVVEITETGSTIKAHGLRIVCDMLHTETRLISNSTALADPWKREKIEQIATLLQASLKARQKVALKMNVPAKCLEEVVGILPSLHAPTVNHLFDREWMAVETVVDSNEVRNLIPRLKSAGAEGILEYELRKMV
;
A
#
# COMPACT_ATOMS: atom_id res chain seq x y z
N VAL A 1 -6.03 3.92 36.00
CA VAL A 1 -7.38 3.86 36.61
C VAL A 1 -7.27 4.50 37.97
N VAL A 2 -8.14 5.46 38.29
CA VAL A 2 -8.13 6.06 39.63
C VAL A 2 -8.61 4.97 40.60
N GLU A 3 -7.75 4.60 41.54
CA GLU A 3 -7.99 3.51 42.47
C GLU A 3 -9.25 3.79 43.31
N GLY A 4 -10.18 2.82 43.34
CA GLY A 4 -11.40 2.89 44.16
C GLY A 4 -12.65 3.51 43.52
N LEU A 5 -12.62 3.91 42.24
CA LEU A 5 -13.80 4.50 41.56
C LEU A 5 -14.62 3.51 40.73
N VAL A 6 -13.96 2.56 40.06
CA VAL A 6 -14.60 1.60 39.14
C VAL A 6 -13.85 0.26 39.13
N ASP A 7 -14.57 -0.83 38.85
CA ASP A 7 -13.99 -2.18 38.72
C ASP A 7 -13.42 -2.47 37.32
N ALA A 8 -13.92 -1.78 36.30
CA ALA A 8 -13.53 -1.95 34.90
C ALA A 8 -13.66 -0.65 34.11
N VAL A 9 -12.92 -0.55 33.00
CA VAL A 9 -12.90 0.62 32.11
C VAL A 9 -13.10 0.16 30.67
N VAL A 10 -13.84 0.96 29.90
CA VAL A 10 -13.90 0.85 28.44
C VAL A 10 -12.99 1.94 27.87
N GLU A 11 -11.98 1.52 27.11
CA GLU A 11 -10.92 2.39 26.60
C GLU A 11 -10.71 2.12 25.11
N ILE A 12 -10.42 3.17 24.34
CA ILE A 12 -9.99 3.03 22.95
C ILE A 12 -8.48 2.79 22.95
N THR A 13 -8.03 1.68 22.35
CA THR A 13 -6.60 1.36 22.28
C THR A 13 -6.23 0.76 20.93
N GLU A 14 -4.98 0.99 20.50
CA GLU A 14 -4.42 0.38 19.29
C GLU A 14 -3.53 -0.83 19.64
N THR A 15 -2.55 -0.64 20.53
CA THR A 15 -1.58 -1.70 20.90
C THR A 15 -1.79 -2.24 22.31
N GLY A 16 -2.67 -1.62 23.12
CA GLY A 16 -2.86 -1.97 24.53
C GLY A 16 -1.71 -1.57 25.45
N SER A 17 -0.71 -0.83 24.98
CA SER A 17 0.47 -0.44 25.77
C SER A 17 0.09 0.37 27.00
N THR A 18 -0.81 1.36 26.86
CA THR A 18 -1.32 2.19 27.96
C THR A 18 -2.08 1.38 29.00
N ILE A 19 -2.89 0.41 28.57
CA ILE A 19 -3.66 -0.47 29.45
C ILE A 19 -2.70 -1.30 30.31
N LYS A 20 -1.70 -1.93 29.68
CA LYS A 20 -0.66 -2.70 30.38
C LYS A 20 0.17 -1.85 31.34
N ALA A 21 0.52 -0.62 30.96
CA ALA A 21 1.28 0.30 31.81
C ALA A 21 0.56 0.64 33.13
N HIS A 22 -0.77 0.52 33.18
CA HIS A 22 -1.57 0.75 34.38
C HIS A 22 -1.94 -0.54 35.12
N GLY A 23 -1.26 -1.66 34.84
CA GLY A 23 -1.53 -2.94 35.49
C GLY A 23 -2.88 -3.56 35.10
N LEU A 24 -3.52 -3.07 34.04
CA LEU A 24 -4.77 -3.63 33.53
C LEU A 24 -4.50 -4.68 32.45
N ARG A 25 -5.52 -5.49 32.18
CA ARG A 25 -5.53 -6.45 31.07
C ARG A 25 -6.76 -6.23 30.20
N ILE A 26 -6.62 -6.46 28.90
CA ILE A 26 -7.75 -6.48 27.98
C ILE A 26 -8.51 -7.79 28.21
N VAL A 27 -9.83 -7.67 28.39
CA VAL A 27 -10.72 -8.82 28.66
C VAL A 27 -11.58 -9.18 27.46
N CYS A 28 -11.94 -8.18 26.65
CA CYS A 28 -12.85 -8.32 25.53
C CYS A 28 -12.69 -7.09 24.61
N ASP A 29 -12.79 -7.31 23.31
CA ASP A 29 -12.90 -6.24 22.32
C ASP A 29 -14.39 -5.99 22.03
N MET A 30 -14.82 -4.74 22.20
CA MET A 30 -16.23 -4.36 21.96
C MET A 30 -16.48 -3.97 20.50
N LEU A 31 -15.55 -3.24 19.90
CA LEU A 31 -15.67 -2.69 18.55
C LEU A 31 -14.28 -2.44 17.98
N HIS A 32 -14.10 -2.74 16.69
CA HIS A 32 -12.97 -2.25 15.92
C HIS A 32 -13.38 -1.00 15.14
N THR A 33 -12.64 0.08 15.33
CA THR A 33 -12.91 1.36 14.66
C THR A 33 -11.89 1.60 13.57
N GLU A 34 -12.35 2.20 12.47
CA GLU A 34 -11.51 2.66 11.39
C GLU A 34 -12.03 3.99 10.84
N THR A 35 -11.15 4.75 10.19
CA THR A 35 -11.53 6.02 9.55
C THR A 35 -12.36 5.73 8.30
N ARG A 36 -13.58 6.27 8.27
CA ARG A 36 -14.51 6.14 7.14
C ARG A 36 -14.83 7.51 6.54
N LEU A 37 -14.99 7.56 5.22
CA LEU A 37 -15.66 8.69 4.55
C LEU A 37 -17.16 8.46 4.65
N ILE A 38 -17.87 9.35 5.34
CA ILE A 38 -19.32 9.26 5.58
C ILE A 38 -20.00 10.43 4.88
N SER A 39 -21.12 10.17 4.21
CA SER A 39 -21.94 11.19 3.54
C SER A 39 -23.38 11.15 4.01
N ASN A 40 -24.01 12.32 4.05
CA ASN A 40 -25.43 12.46 4.38
C ASN A 40 -26.30 12.04 3.17
N SER A 41 -27.36 11.27 3.42
CA SER A 41 -28.25 10.75 2.37
C SER A 41 -28.94 11.84 1.54
N THR A 42 -29.33 12.96 2.14
CA THR A 42 -29.90 14.11 1.42
C THR A 42 -28.87 14.78 0.53
N ALA A 43 -27.60 14.86 0.96
CA ALA A 43 -26.51 15.37 0.13
C ALA A 43 -26.21 14.44 -1.05
N LEU A 44 -26.32 13.12 -0.89
CA LEU A 44 -26.17 12.16 -1.99
C LEU A 44 -27.31 12.22 -3.02
N ALA A 45 -28.48 12.72 -2.65
CA ALA A 45 -29.60 12.90 -3.57
C ALA A 45 -29.44 14.13 -4.48
N ASP A 46 -28.62 15.11 -4.09
CA ASP A 46 -28.27 16.27 -4.90
C ASP A 46 -27.16 15.87 -5.91
N PRO A 47 -27.40 15.97 -7.24
CA PRO A 47 -26.46 15.50 -8.24
C PRO A 47 -25.08 16.17 -8.17
N TRP A 48 -25.04 17.47 -7.93
CA TRP A 48 -23.79 18.23 -7.87
C TRP A 48 -22.96 17.84 -6.64
N LYS A 49 -23.61 17.70 -5.48
CA LYS A 49 -22.93 17.26 -4.25
C LYS A 49 -22.46 15.82 -4.36
N ARG A 50 -23.29 14.93 -4.92
CA ARG A 50 -22.95 13.53 -5.14
C ARG A 50 -21.67 13.39 -5.97
N GLU A 51 -21.59 14.11 -7.09
CA GLU A 51 -20.40 14.09 -7.96
C GLU A 51 -19.13 14.48 -7.19
N LYS A 52 -19.21 15.52 -6.34
CA LYS A 52 -18.08 15.95 -5.52
C LYS A 52 -17.68 14.94 -4.45
N ILE A 53 -18.65 14.30 -3.80
CA ILE A 53 -18.40 13.24 -2.82
C ILE A 53 -17.72 12.05 -3.51
N GLU A 54 -18.20 11.63 -4.68
CA GLU A 54 -17.63 10.52 -5.46
C GLU A 54 -16.21 10.84 -5.97
N GLN A 55 -15.93 12.09 -6.35
CA GLN A 55 -14.58 12.56 -6.70
C GLN A 55 -13.61 12.42 -5.52
N ILE A 56 -14.02 12.87 -4.33
CA ILE A 56 -13.20 12.71 -3.11
C ILE A 56 -13.01 11.24 -2.77
N ALA A 57 -14.07 10.43 -2.81
CA ALA A 57 -14.01 9.01 -2.53
C ALA A 57 -13.03 8.29 -3.47
N THR A 58 -13.09 8.58 -4.77
CA THR A 58 -12.17 8.04 -5.78
C THR A 58 -10.72 8.39 -5.46
N LEU A 59 -10.42 9.65 -5.12
CA LEU A 59 -9.06 10.08 -4.81
C LEU A 59 -8.52 9.48 -3.50
N LEU A 60 -9.38 9.31 -2.49
CA LEU A 60 -9.01 8.64 -1.24
C LEU A 60 -8.73 7.16 -1.48
N GLN A 61 -9.58 6.47 -2.23
CA GLN A 61 -9.37 5.06 -2.61
C GLN A 61 -8.07 4.90 -3.41
N ALA A 62 -7.79 5.80 -4.36
CA ALA A 62 -6.56 5.75 -5.14
C ALA A 62 -5.30 5.91 -4.28
N SER A 63 -5.36 6.77 -3.27
CA SER A 63 -4.28 6.93 -2.28
C SER A 63 -4.10 5.66 -1.43
N LEU A 64 -5.21 5.08 -0.94
CA LEU A 64 -5.18 3.84 -0.15
C LEU A 64 -4.61 2.65 -0.94
N LYS A 65 -5.01 2.48 -2.21
CA LYS A 65 -4.46 1.45 -3.10
C LYS A 65 -2.96 1.61 -3.31
N ALA A 66 -2.48 2.85 -3.45
CA ALA A 66 -1.07 3.14 -3.69
C ALA A 66 -0.19 2.97 -2.44
N ARG A 67 -0.75 3.12 -1.23
CA ARG A 67 -0.01 3.14 0.04
C ARG A 67 0.86 1.90 0.29
N GLN A 68 0.48 0.75 -0.25
CA GLN A 68 1.22 -0.52 -0.10
C GLN A 68 1.94 -0.94 -1.38
N LYS A 69 2.05 -0.04 -2.36
CA LYS A 69 2.61 -0.31 -3.67
C LYS A 69 3.79 0.61 -3.96
N VAL A 70 4.77 0.08 -4.66
CA VAL A 70 5.93 0.83 -5.17
C VAL A 70 6.15 0.48 -6.64
N ALA A 71 6.65 1.45 -7.39
CA ALA A 71 7.13 1.19 -8.75
C ALA A 71 8.61 0.84 -8.70
N LEU A 72 8.97 -0.27 -9.34
CA LEU A 72 10.35 -0.66 -9.60
C LEU A 72 10.67 -0.35 -11.04
N LYS A 73 11.80 0.33 -11.25
CA LYS A 73 12.38 0.57 -12.57
C LYS A 73 13.80 0.02 -12.60
N MET A 74 14.15 -0.72 -13.63
CA MET A 74 15.46 -1.36 -13.74
C MET A 74 15.92 -1.46 -15.18
N ASN A 75 17.23 -1.59 -15.37
CA ASN A 75 17.84 -1.92 -16.64
C ASN A 75 18.12 -3.42 -16.68
N VAL A 76 17.88 -4.08 -17.80
CA VAL A 76 18.03 -5.53 -17.96
C VAL A 76 18.69 -5.80 -19.31
N PRO A 77 19.78 -6.60 -19.37
CA PRO A 77 20.32 -7.07 -20.64
C PRO A 77 19.24 -7.85 -21.40
N ALA A 78 19.11 -7.66 -22.72
CA ALA A 78 18.05 -8.28 -23.51
C ALA A 78 18.01 -9.82 -23.36
N LYS A 79 19.18 -10.47 -23.20
CA LYS A 79 19.31 -11.92 -22.96
C LYS A 79 18.74 -12.41 -21.62
N CYS A 80 18.62 -11.52 -20.63
CA CYS A 80 18.15 -11.83 -19.28
C CYS A 80 16.67 -11.45 -19.08
N LEU A 81 16.02 -10.87 -20.09
CA LEU A 81 14.68 -10.31 -19.97
C LEU A 81 13.63 -11.34 -19.53
N GLU A 82 13.62 -12.54 -20.14
CA GLU A 82 12.64 -13.58 -19.81
C GLU A 82 12.75 -14.05 -18.36
N GLU A 83 13.98 -14.25 -17.87
CA GLU A 83 14.25 -14.65 -16.48
C GLU A 83 13.79 -13.56 -15.50
N VAL A 84 14.13 -12.31 -15.78
CA VAL A 84 13.73 -11.17 -14.94
C VAL A 84 12.21 -11.00 -14.92
N VAL A 85 11.55 -11.05 -16.08
CA VAL A 85 10.07 -10.94 -16.16
C VAL A 85 9.39 -12.10 -15.42
N GLY A 86 9.94 -13.31 -15.49
CA GLY A 86 9.42 -14.48 -14.77
C GLY A 86 9.49 -14.36 -13.24
N ILE A 87 10.37 -13.50 -12.70
CA ILE A 87 10.47 -13.24 -11.26
C ILE A 87 9.42 -12.22 -10.80
N LEU A 88 8.97 -11.33 -11.68
CA LEU A 88 8.12 -10.20 -11.30
C LEU A 88 6.65 -10.63 -11.06
N PRO A 89 6.05 -10.25 -9.92
CA PRO A 89 4.64 -10.48 -9.64
C PRO A 89 3.80 -9.43 -10.39
N SER A 90 3.46 -9.66 -11.65
CA SER A 90 2.73 -8.65 -12.45
C SER A 90 1.20 -8.86 -12.39
N LEU A 91 0.45 -7.76 -12.22
CA LEU A 91 -1.02 -7.73 -12.31
C LEU A 91 -1.56 -7.95 -13.74
N HIS A 92 -0.78 -7.58 -14.77
CA HIS A 92 -1.12 -7.78 -16.18
C HIS A 92 0.13 -8.13 -17.02
N ALA A 93 1.16 -7.29 -17.01
CA ALA A 93 2.52 -7.51 -17.53
C ALA A 93 3.41 -6.31 -17.16
N PRO A 94 4.75 -6.45 -16.99
CA PRO A 94 5.63 -5.30 -16.81
C PRO A 94 5.77 -4.48 -18.11
N THR A 95 6.01 -3.18 -17.99
CA THR A 95 6.37 -2.32 -19.12
C THR A 95 7.82 -2.59 -19.53
N VAL A 96 8.07 -2.79 -20.82
CA VAL A 96 9.39 -3.07 -21.36
C VAL A 96 9.69 -2.15 -22.54
N ASN A 97 10.79 -1.40 -22.47
CA ASN A 97 11.24 -0.48 -23.53
C ASN A 97 12.71 -0.70 -23.86
N HIS A 98 13.11 -0.48 -25.11
CA HIS A 98 14.53 -0.47 -25.48
C HIS A 98 15.23 0.78 -24.91
N LEU A 99 16.46 0.61 -24.41
CA LEU A 99 17.34 1.73 -24.14
C LEU A 99 18.00 2.22 -25.43
N PHE A 100 18.76 3.32 -25.34
CA PHE A 100 19.59 3.79 -26.46
C PHE A 100 20.59 2.72 -26.90
N ASP A 101 21.20 2.04 -25.94
CA ASP A 101 21.89 0.78 -26.17
C ASP A 101 20.86 -0.34 -26.33
N ARG A 102 20.78 -0.91 -27.53
CA ARG A 102 19.78 -1.93 -27.88
C ARG A 102 20.04 -3.29 -27.24
N GLU A 103 21.22 -3.51 -26.68
CA GLU A 103 21.49 -4.71 -25.88
C GLU A 103 20.80 -4.67 -24.51
N TRP A 104 20.19 -3.53 -24.16
CA TRP A 104 19.55 -3.29 -22.87
C TRP A 104 18.09 -2.86 -22.99
N MET A 105 17.33 -3.25 -21.98
CA MET A 105 15.90 -2.97 -21.82
C MET A 105 15.67 -2.22 -20.51
N ALA A 106 14.82 -1.20 -20.53
CA ALA A 106 14.19 -0.67 -19.33
C ALA A 106 12.95 -1.51 -19.01
N VAL A 107 12.89 -2.04 -17.79
CA VAL A 107 11.74 -2.76 -17.26
C VAL A 107 11.15 -1.95 -16.11
N GLU A 108 9.84 -1.74 -16.14
CA GLU A 108 9.09 -1.04 -15.10
C GLU A 108 7.88 -1.84 -14.67
N THR A 109 7.67 -1.96 -13.35
CA THR A 109 6.53 -2.69 -12.78
C THR A 109 6.11 -2.12 -11.45
N VAL A 110 4.88 -2.41 -11.04
CA VAL A 110 4.35 -2.06 -9.72
C VAL A 110 4.20 -3.32 -8.89
N VAL A 111 4.75 -3.32 -7.68
CA VAL A 111 4.75 -4.47 -6.77
C VAL A 111 4.30 -4.06 -5.37
N ASP A 112 3.97 -5.03 -4.51
CA ASP A 112 3.74 -4.78 -3.10
C ASP A 112 5.05 -4.39 -2.40
N SER A 113 5.02 -3.32 -1.61
CA SER A 113 6.21 -2.80 -0.90
C SER A 113 6.84 -3.84 0.03
N ASN A 114 6.03 -4.72 0.60
CA ASN A 114 6.49 -5.80 1.47
C ASN A 114 7.31 -6.88 0.73
N GLU A 115 7.14 -7.02 -0.59
CA GLU A 115 7.85 -8.03 -1.39
C GLU A 115 9.22 -7.55 -1.86
N VAL A 116 9.42 -6.24 -1.94
CA VAL A 116 10.63 -5.60 -2.51
C VAL A 116 11.92 -6.12 -1.89
N ARG A 117 11.95 -6.26 -0.56
CA ARG A 117 13.12 -6.77 0.18
C ARG A 117 13.62 -8.11 -0.35
N ASN A 118 12.70 -9.00 -0.74
CA ASN A 118 13.03 -10.33 -1.26
C ASN A 118 13.21 -10.32 -2.78
N LEU A 119 12.53 -9.40 -3.47
CA LEU A 119 12.52 -9.32 -4.92
C LEU A 119 13.81 -8.71 -5.49
N ILE A 120 14.31 -7.61 -4.93
CA ILE A 120 15.51 -6.92 -5.43
C ILE A 120 16.73 -7.83 -5.54
N PRO A 121 17.09 -8.65 -4.53
CA PRO A 121 18.23 -9.56 -4.65
C PRO A 121 18.08 -10.58 -5.78
N ARG A 122 16.87 -11.15 -5.95
CA ARG A 122 16.57 -12.12 -7.01
C ARG A 122 16.69 -11.49 -8.40
N LEU A 123 16.15 -10.28 -8.57
CA LEU A 123 16.26 -9.52 -9.81
C LEU A 123 17.71 -9.22 -10.16
N LYS A 124 18.50 -8.81 -9.16
CA LYS A 124 19.93 -8.55 -9.35
C LYS A 124 20.69 -9.81 -9.75
N SER A 125 20.40 -10.95 -9.12
CA SER A 125 20.99 -12.25 -9.50
C SER A 125 20.61 -12.69 -10.91
N ALA A 126 19.41 -12.36 -11.38
CA ALA A 126 18.95 -12.60 -12.75
C ALA A 126 19.50 -11.59 -13.77
N GLY A 127 20.32 -10.63 -13.36
CA GLY A 127 21.00 -9.68 -14.26
C GLY A 127 20.36 -8.30 -14.36
N ALA A 128 19.38 -7.97 -13.52
CA ALA A 128 18.86 -6.59 -13.46
C ALA A 128 19.86 -5.65 -12.77
N GLU A 129 20.03 -4.45 -13.34
CA GLU A 129 20.92 -3.41 -12.86
C GLU A 129 20.18 -2.08 -12.66
N GLY A 130 20.76 -1.20 -11.84
CA GLY A 130 20.22 0.14 -11.62
C GLY A 130 18.76 0.14 -11.14
N ILE A 131 18.41 -0.79 -10.25
CA ILE A 131 17.04 -0.92 -9.72
C ILE A 131 16.72 0.31 -8.87
N LEU A 132 15.66 1.03 -9.25
CA LEU A 132 15.10 2.19 -8.57
C LEU A 132 13.73 1.83 -8.01
N GLU A 133 13.48 2.28 -6.79
CA GLU A 133 12.19 2.13 -6.10
C GLU A 133 11.56 3.51 -5.92
N TYR A 134 10.31 3.66 -6.38
CA TYR A 134 9.55 4.88 -6.25
C TYR A 134 8.27 4.64 -5.46
N GLU A 135 8.05 5.46 -4.43
CA GLU A 135 6.77 5.49 -3.73
C GLU A 135 5.66 6.04 -4.63
N LEU A 136 4.53 5.34 -4.65
CA LEU A 136 3.35 5.77 -5.38
C LEU A 136 2.43 6.57 -4.46
N ARG A 137 2.06 7.78 -4.88
CA ARG A 137 1.12 8.61 -4.11
C ARG A 137 -0.33 8.23 -4.35
N LYS A 138 -0.68 7.83 -5.58
CA LYS A 138 -2.04 7.49 -6.00
C LYS A 138 -2.01 6.47 -7.14
N MET A 139 -2.99 5.58 -7.16
CA MET A 139 -3.22 4.58 -8.21
C MET A 139 -4.73 4.45 -8.43
N VAL A 140 -5.22 4.94 -9.57
CA VAL A 140 -6.66 5.02 -9.87
C VAL A 140 -7.13 3.73 -10.51
#